data_AF-A0A960ZR82-F1
#
_entry.id   AF-A0A960ZR82-F1
#
_cell.length_a   1.000
_cell.length_b   1.000
_cell.length_c   1.000
_cell.angle_alpha   90.00
_cell.angle_beta   90.00
_cell.angle_gamma   90.00
#
_symmetry.space_group_name_H-M   'P 1'
#
loop_
_entity.id
_entity.type
_entity.pdbx_description
1 polymer ?
#
loop_
_entity_poly.entity_id
_entity_poly.type
_entity_poly.pdbx_seq_one_letter_code
_entity_poly.pdbx_strand_id
1 'polypeptide(L)'
;RMVAANRYMNFLGFVWLPMGLLVVIVSSWARRQIQIEAGAAPDCSGYGSKGILWTIPALTFLCALLWWLIERWATTDMVSFVNPATVVGGGFAQGVIPSLIMIVGLLLFGLGLPLWLRLVPMNSFYGVRLPSTFTSDQRWYDVNAFCGKQLFWWSLTIIGAGIAGFYQLPRHQESYPWAALALTMVAVAATVIATLWWMHQHPVNGLARPRNRLASWGAQIVIAVVIAMFIRSFIAGAYRVPVGSEPGVAKNSHWFASHLDTGFAAGDLILFDHESGHCWIARVIKREPKGLQLKRGGSPEAFFMPWDKIVGKMLFSHFSPGTTPAP
;
A
#
# COMPACT_ATOMS: atom_id res chain seq x y z
N ARG A 1 -29.18 4.27 15.23
CA ARG A 1 -29.21 5.41 14.27
C ARG A 1 -28.34 6.59 14.72
N MET A 2 -28.37 7.03 15.99
CA MET A 2 -27.51 8.13 16.49
C MET A 2 -26.00 7.86 16.38
N VAL A 3 -25.53 6.63 16.65
CA VAL A 3 -24.11 6.26 16.53
C VAL A 3 -23.59 6.37 15.09
N ALA A 4 -24.43 6.04 14.10
CA ALA A 4 -24.05 6.18 12.69
C ALA A 4 -23.92 7.66 12.29
N ALA A 5 -24.86 8.51 12.71
CA ALA A 5 -24.83 9.95 12.43
C ALA A 5 -23.57 10.64 13.00
N ASN A 6 -23.13 10.25 14.20
CA ASN A 6 -21.92 10.79 14.81
C ASN A 6 -20.64 10.42 14.02
N ARG A 7 -20.57 9.21 13.45
CA ARG A 7 -19.43 8.81 12.59
C ARG A 7 -19.33 9.65 11.32
N TYR A 8 -20.46 9.97 10.68
CA TYR A 8 -20.47 10.82 9.48
C TYR A 8 -20.06 12.26 9.75
N MET A 9 -20.46 12.84 10.89
CA MET A 9 -20.06 14.21 11.24
C MET A 9 -18.57 14.33 11.53
N ASN A 10 -17.97 13.34 12.19
CA ASN A 10 -16.52 13.33 12.43
C ASN A 10 -15.72 13.13 11.14
N PHE A 11 -16.21 12.29 10.22
CA PHE A 11 -15.61 12.13 8.89
C PHE A 11 -15.59 13.44 8.11
N LEU A 12 -16.71 14.17 8.07
CA LEU A 12 -16.78 15.47 7.39
C LEU A 12 -15.76 16.44 7.99
N GLY A 13 -15.70 16.59 9.31
CA GLY A 13 -14.71 17.46 9.97
C GLY A 13 -13.25 17.14 9.62
N PHE A 14 -12.91 15.85 9.50
CA PHE A 14 -11.55 15.42 9.17
C PHE A 14 -11.19 15.61 7.69
N VAL A 15 -12.18 15.50 6.79
CA VAL A 15 -12.02 15.82 5.35
C VAL A 15 -11.88 17.33 5.13
N TRP A 16 -12.33 18.18 6.07
CA TRP A 16 -12.15 19.63 6.01
C TRP A 16 -10.78 20.12 6.52
N LEU A 17 -10.07 19.35 7.36
CA LEU A 17 -8.69 19.67 7.77
C LEU A 17 -7.71 19.93 6.61
N PRO A 18 -7.71 19.15 5.50
CA PRO A 18 -6.89 19.44 4.34
C PRO A 18 -7.12 20.84 3.77
N MET A 19 -8.36 21.36 3.80
CA MET A 19 -8.65 22.70 3.30
C MET A 19 -7.99 23.79 4.17
N GLY A 20 -7.97 23.62 5.49
CA GLY A 20 -7.30 24.55 6.40
C GLY A 20 -5.77 24.57 6.19
N LEU A 21 -5.16 23.38 6.08
CA LEU A 21 -3.72 23.27 5.84
C LEU A 21 -3.34 23.76 4.43
N LEU A 22 -4.22 23.59 3.45
CA LEU A 22 -4.08 24.14 2.11
C LEU A 22 -3.99 25.66 2.11
N VAL A 23 -4.79 26.36 2.91
CA VAL A 23 -4.72 27.82 3.01
C VAL A 23 -3.32 28.25 3.50
N VAL A 24 -2.76 27.54 4.48
CA VAL A 24 -1.40 27.81 4.98
C VAL A 24 -0.34 27.52 3.92
N ILE A 25 -0.42 26.36 3.25
CA ILE A 25 0.54 25.97 2.22
C ILE A 25 0.47 26.93 1.03
N VAL A 26 -0.72 27.21 0.51
CA VAL A 26 -0.95 28.10 -0.63
C VAL A 26 -0.52 29.53 -0.31
N SER A 27 -0.82 30.05 0.89
CA SER A 27 -0.38 31.40 1.29
C SER A 27 1.13 31.50 1.50
N SER A 28 1.78 30.44 2.01
CA SER A 28 3.25 30.38 2.13
C SER A 28 3.92 30.32 0.75
N TRP A 29 3.31 29.58 -0.18
CA TRP A 29 3.78 29.44 -1.55
C TRP A 29 3.59 30.73 -2.35
N ALA A 30 2.42 31.37 -2.27
CA ALA A 30 2.13 32.62 -2.95
C ALA A 30 3.12 33.72 -2.54
N ARG A 31 3.45 33.81 -1.24
CA ARG A 31 4.50 34.70 -0.74
C ARG A 31 5.87 34.43 -1.37
N ARG A 32 6.22 33.17 -1.62
CA ARG A 32 7.48 32.83 -2.28
C ARG A 32 7.50 33.14 -3.76
N GLN A 33 6.39 32.96 -4.48
CA GLN A 33 6.32 33.41 -5.88
C GLN A 33 6.54 34.91 -5.97
N ILE A 34 5.89 35.69 -5.10
CA ILE A 34 6.08 37.14 -5.03
C ILE A 34 7.54 37.51 -4.76
N GLN A 35 8.25 36.78 -3.89
CA GLN A 35 9.68 37.00 -3.64
C GLN A 35 10.57 36.68 -4.85
N ILE A 36 10.23 35.64 -5.61
CA ILE A 36 10.94 35.26 -6.83
C ILE A 36 10.68 36.30 -7.93
N GLU A 37 9.43 36.70 -8.12
CA GLU A 37 9.00 37.73 -9.08
C GLU A 37 9.60 39.12 -8.76
N ALA A 38 9.79 39.44 -7.48
CA ALA A 38 10.46 40.65 -7.02
C ALA A 38 11.98 40.68 -7.30
N GLY A 39 12.52 39.68 -8.00
CA GLY A 39 13.93 39.64 -8.43
C GLY A 39 14.91 39.17 -7.37
N ALA A 40 14.44 38.58 -6.26
CA ALA A 40 15.31 38.15 -5.17
C ALA A 40 16.00 36.78 -5.38
N ALA A 41 15.71 36.05 -6.47
CA ALA A 41 16.37 34.78 -6.78
C ALA A 41 16.55 34.56 -8.29
N PRO A 42 17.69 33.97 -8.73
CA PRO A 42 18.02 33.82 -10.13
C PRO A 42 17.09 32.83 -10.83
N ASP A 43 16.44 33.29 -11.89
CA ASP A 43 15.99 32.57 -13.09
C ASP A 43 15.44 31.13 -12.95
N CYS A 44 14.68 30.85 -11.89
CA CYS A 44 13.96 29.57 -11.70
C CYS A 44 12.58 29.54 -12.40
N SER A 45 12.32 30.51 -13.28
CA SER A 45 11.02 30.83 -13.90
C SER A 45 10.37 29.69 -14.70
N GLY A 46 11.13 28.64 -15.07
CA GLY A 46 10.63 27.49 -15.82
C GLY A 46 9.94 26.38 -15.01
N TYR A 47 10.06 26.37 -13.68
CA TYR A 47 9.58 25.25 -12.83
C TYR A 47 8.18 25.49 -12.25
N GLY A 48 7.26 25.88 -13.15
CA GLY A 48 5.96 26.44 -12.85
C GLY A 48 4.94 25.52 -12.15
N SER A 49 4.03 26.22 -11.45
CA SER A 49 2.73 25.93 -10.81
C SER A 49 2.08 24.53 -10.84
N LYS A 50 2.40 23.65 -11.79
CA LYS A 50 1.74 22.33 -11.97
C LYS A 50 1.92 21.40 -10.77
N GLY A 51 3.00 21.56 -10.00
CA GLY A 51 3.26 20.76 -8.80
C GLY A 51 2.29 21.03 -7.64
N ILE A 52 1.78 22.26 -7.51
CA ILE A 52 0.89 22.64 -6.40
C ILE A 52 -0.48 22.00 -6.55
N LEU A 53 -0.93 21.81 -7.79
CA LEU A 53 -2.19 21.12 -8.02
C LEU A 53 -2.18 19.69 -7.47
N TRP A 54 -1.00 19.09 -7.27
CA TRP A 54 -0.84 17.78 -6.63
C TRP A 54 -0.83 17.82 -5.09
N THR A 55 -0.63 18.98 -4.44
CA THR A 55 -0.69 19.05 -2.96
C THR A 55 -2.09 18.82 -2.43
N ILE A 56 -3.10 19.36 -3.12
CA ILE A 56 -4.51 19.20 -2.76
C ILE A 56 -4.89 17.70 -2.69
N PRO A 57 -4.80 16.92 -3.79
CA PRO A 57 -5.18 15.51 -3.75
C PRO A 57 -4.28 14.69 -2.82
N ALA A 58 -2.97 14.98 -2.75
CA ALA A 58 -2.06 14.25 -1.88
C ALA A 58 -2.39 14.46 -0.39
N LEU A 59 -2.68 15.70 0.01
CA LEU A 59 -3.03 16.02 1.39
C LEU A 59 -4.40 15.47 1.76
N THR A 60 -5.39 15.60 0.88
CA THR A 60 -6.71 14.98 1.07
C THR A 60 -6.59 13.47 1.23
N PHE A 61 -5.77 12.81 0.41
CA PHE A 61 -5.47 11.39 0.53
C PHE A 61 -4.81 11.04 1.87
N LEU A 62 -3.81 11.82 2.30
CA LEU A 62 -3.15 11.64 3.60
C LEU A 62 -4.14 11.77 4.77
N CYS A 63 -4.98 12.80 4.77
CA CYS A 63 -6.00 12.98 5.81
C CYS A 63 -7.04 11.86 5.81
N ALA A 64 -7.47 11.40 4.62
CA ALA A 64 -8.39 10.28 4.49
C ALA A 64 -7.79 8.98 5.06
N LEU A 65 -6.50 8.72 4.81
CA LEU A 65 -5.80 7.55 5.36
C LEU A 65 -5.58 7.65 6.88
N LEU A 66 -5.23 8.83 7.40
CA LEU A 66 -5.13 9.05 8.85
C LEU A 66 -6.48 8.85 9.53
N TRP A 67 -7.55 9.40 8.96
CA TRP A 67 -8.90 9.17 9.43
C TRP A 67 -9.25 7.68 9.44
N TRP A 68 -9.00 6.99 8.32
CA TRP A 68 -9.24 5.56 8.20
C TRP A 68 -8.45 4.77 9.25
N LEU A 69 -7.18 5.12 9.51
CA LEU A 69 -6.36 4.48 10.54
C LEU A 69 -6.94 4.69 11.95
N ILE A 70 -7.40 5.90 12.25
CA ILE A 70 -8.08 6.22 13.52
C ILE A 70 -9.37 5.41 13.66
N GLU A 71 -10.16 5.29 12.59
CA GLU A 71 -11.37 4.46 12.59
C GLU A 71 -11.03 2.97 12.83
N ARG A 72 -9.93 2.48 12.25
CA ARG A 72 -9.45 1.12 12.52
C ARG A 72 -9.09 0.94 13.99
N TRP A 73 -8.29 1.84 14.57
CA TRP A 73 -7.98 1.78 16.01
C TRP A 73 -9.24 1.86 16.88
N ALA A 74 -10.15 2.78 16.58
CA ALA A 74 -11.40 2.92 17.34
C ALA A 74 -12.30 1.66 17.27
N THR A 75 -12.23 0.89 16.18
CA THR A 75 -12.99 -0.36 16.02
C THR A 75 -12.25 -1.59 16.56
N THR A 76 -10.92 -1.60 16.51
CA THR A 76 -10.08 -2.72 16.98
C THR A 76 -9.83 -2.66 18.50
N ASP A 77 -9.58 -1.48 19.08
CA ASP A 77 -9.25 -1.31 20.51
C ASP A 77 -10.47 -1.37 21.42
N MET A 78 -11.65 -0.89 20.99
CA MET A 78 -12.82 -0.86 21.89
C MET A 78 -13.37 -2.27 22.22
N VAL A 79 -13.17 -3.25 21.34
CA VAL A 79 -13.63 -4.63 21.56
C VAL A 79 -12.60 -5.43 22.37
N SER A 80 -11.31 -5.21 22.09
CA SER A 80 -10.20 -5.96 22.70
C SER A 80 -9.94 -5.56 24.16
N PHE A 81 -10.12 -4.27 24.50
CA PHE A 81 -9.91 -3.76 25.86
C PHE A 81 -11.04 -4.14 26.83
N VAL A 82 -12.26 -4.37 26.31
CA VAL A 82 -13.45 -4.68 27.11
C VAL A 82 -13.63 -6.18 27.35
N ASN A 83 -13.12 -7.05 26.46
CA ASN A 83 -13.17 -8.50 26.66
C ASN A 83 -11.96 -9.24 26.03
N PRO A 84 -10.86 -9.43 26.79
CA PRO A 84 -9.70 -10.18 26.32
C PRO A 84 -10.01 -11.66 26.00
N ALA A 85 -11.09 -12.22 26.58
CA ALA A 85 -11.49 -13.62 26.37
C ALA A 85 -12.19 -13.87 25.01
N THR A 86 -12.71 -12.83 24.33
CA THR A 86 -13.34 -12.97 23.01
C THR A 86 -12.37 -12.82 21.84
N VAL A 87 -11.12 -12.45 22.12
CA VAL A 87 -10.06 -12.31 21.11
C VAL A 87 -9.44 -13.69 20.87
N VAL A 88 -10.16 -14.54 20.16
CA VAL A 88 -9.62 -15.81 19.67
C VAL A 88 -8.63 -15.47 18.54
N GLY A 89 -7.35 -15.35 18.90
CA GLY A 89 -6.21 -15.18 18.01
C GLY A 89 -5.85 -13.72 17.72
N GLY A 90 -4.86 -13.18 18.44
CA GLY A 90 -3.94 -12.12 17.99
C GLY A 90 -4.36 -10.64 18.04
N GLY A 91 -5.47 -10.27 18.69
CA GLY A 91 -6.14 -8.96 18.50
C GLY A 91 -5.43 -7.66 18.90
N PHE A 92 -4.25 -7.68 19.53
CA PHE A 92 -3.44 -6.45 19.70
C PHE A 92 -2.28 -6.39 18.70
N ALA A 93 -1.47 -7.45 18.61
CA ALA A 93 -0.34 -7.52 17.69
C ALA A 93 -0.78 -7.42 16.21
N GLN A 94 -1.96 -7.96 15.87
CA GLN A 94 -2.53 -7.90 14.52
C GLN A 94 -2.84 -6.47 14.05
N GLY A 95 -3.19 -5.56 14.96
CA GLY A 95 -3.43 -4.16 14.63
C GLY A 95 -2.15 -3.33 14.66
N VAL A 96 -1.28 -3.57 15.64
CA VAL A 96 -0.08 -2.75 15.89
C VAL A 96 0.89 -2.80 14.72
N ILE A 97 1.23 -3.98 14.22
CA ILE A 97 2.25 -4.10 13.16
C ILE A 97 1.81 -3.40 11.86
N PRO A 98 0.61 -3.69 11.30
CA PRO A 98 0.12 -2.96 10.13
C PRO A 98 0.01 -1.45 10.35
N SER A 99 -0.32 -1.04 11.59
CA SER A 99 -0.37 0.39 11.96
C SER A 99 1.00 1.05 11.90
N LEU A 100 2.04 0.40 12.43
CA LEU A 100 3.41 0.93 12.37
C LEU A 100 3.89 1.04 10.93
N ILE A 101 3.65 0.01 10.10
CA ILE A 101 3.99 0.03 8.68
C ILE A 101 3.23 1.15 7.95
N MET A 102 1.93 1.31 8.24
CA MET A 102 1.12 2.39 7.70
C MET A 102 1.68 3.77 8.10
N ILE A 103 1.97 3.99 9.39
CA ILE A 103 2.51 5.25 9.88
C ILE A 103 3.83 5.58 9.20
N VAL A 104 4.75 4.61 9.09
CA VAL A 104 6.01 4.80 8.36
C VAL A 104 5.74 5.19 6.91
N GLY A 105 4.82 4.50 6.22
CA GLY A 105 4.39 4.87 4.87
C GLY A 105 3.86 6.30 4.77
N LEU A 106 2.95 6.70 5.66
CA LEU A 106 2.37 8.06 5.70
C LEU A 106 3.43 9.13 6.01
N LEU A 107 4.38 8.84 6.90
CA LEU A 107 5.50 9.72 7.20
C LEU A 107 6.38 9.91 5.95
N LEU A 108 6.79 8.82 5.29
CA LEU A 108 7.60 8.91 4.06
C LEU A 108 6.84 9.61 2.92
N PHE A 109 5.52 9.42 2.82
CA PHE A 109 4.65 10.12 1.89
C PHE A 109 4.65 11.63 2.16
N GLY A 110 4.40 12.04 3.41
CA GLY A 110 4.37 13.44 3.84
C GLY A 110 5.73 14.13 3.70
N LEU A 111 6.83 13.41 3.95
CA LEU A 111 8.19 13.91 3.76
C LEU A 111 8.56 14.00 2.26
N GLY A 112 8.25 12.98 1.47
CA GLY A 112 8.57 12.96 0.04
C GLY A 112 7.90 14.08 -0.75
N LEU A 113 6.67 14.45 -0.37
CA LEU A 113 5.84 15.43 -1.10
C LEU A 113 6.48 16.84 -1.22
N PRO A 114 6.86 17.55 -0.15
CA PRO A 114 7.45 18.88 -0.26
C PRO A 114 8.82 18.87 -0.97
N LEU A 115 9.56 17.76 -0.88
CA LEU A 115 10.81 17.58 -1.63
C LEU A 115 10.54 17.41 -3.13
N TRP A 116 9.62 16.53 -3.51
CA TRP A 116 9.20 16.33 -4.90
C TRP A 116 8.72 17.63 -5.55
N LEU A 117 7.97 18.43 -4.79
CA LEU A 117 7.41 19.69 -5.25
C LEU A 117 8.36 20.87 -5.14
N ARG A 118 9.64 20.64 -4.77
CA ARG A 118 10.68 21.68 -4.65
C ARG A 118 10.28 22.82 -3.70
N LEU A 119 9.50 22.51 -2.67
CA LEU A 119 9.03 23.52 -1.69
C LEU A 119 10.06 23.78 -0.59
N VAL A 120 11.06 22.92 -0.45
CA VAL A 120 12.04 22.99 0.63
C VAL A 120 13.27 23.77 0.17
N PRO A 121 13.52 24.98 0.70
CA PRO A 121 14.71 25.73 0.37
C PRO A 121 15.95 25.03 0.95
N MET A 122 17.12 25.41 0.45
CA MET A 122 18.38 24.87 0.95
C MET A 122 18.50 25.09 2.45
N ASN A 123 18.68 24.00 3.20
CA ASN A 123 18.66 24.03 4.66
C ASN A 123 19.57 22.95 5.27
N SER A 124 19.84 23.09 6.57
CA SER A 124 20.77 22.23 7.32
C SER A 124 20.11 21.08 8.08
N PHE A 125 18.84 20.76 7.84
CA PHE A 125 18.14 19.70 8.59
C PHE A 125 17.45 18.66 7.72
N TYR A 126 16.95 19.06 6.55
CA TYR A 126 15.97 18.32 5.78
C TYR A 126 16.30 18.24 4.29
N GLY A 127 16.23 17.03 3.73
CA GLY A 127 16.57 16.73 2.34
C GLY A 127 17.86 15.91 2.18
N VAL A 128 18.30 15.69 0.94
CA VAL A 128 19.56 15.06 0.59
C VAL A 128 20.68 16.08 0.78
N ARG A 129 21.56 15.82 1.76
CA ARG A 129 22.56 16.78 2.23
C ARG A 129 23.98 16.30 1.95
N LEU A 130 24.33 16.21 0.68
CA LEU A 130 25.70 15.90 0.26
C LEU A 130 26.41 17.21 -0.11
N PRO A 131 27.74 17.36 0.08
CA PRO A 131 28.43 18.61 -0.29
C PRO A 131 28.14 19.06 -1.74
N SER A 132 27.97 18.11 -2.65
CA SER A 132 27.60 18.36 -4.06
C SER A 132 26.16 18.88 -4.27
N THR A 133 25.26 18.75 -3.28
CA THR A 133 23.89 19.28 -3.38
C THR A 133 23.82 20.74 -2.96
N PHE A 134 24.78 21.22 -2.16
CA PHE A 134 24.87 22.59 -1.68
C PHE A 134 25.63 23.53 -2.62
N THR A 135 26.09 23.05 -3.79
CA THR A 135 26.84 23.88 -4.74
C THR A 135 25.97 24.96 -5.40
N SER A 136 24.67 24.69 -5.57
CA SER A 136 23.71 25.67 -6.09
C SER A 136 22.28 25.32 -5.69
N ASP A 137 21.40 26.33 -5.61
CA ASP A 137 19.97 26.12 -5.32
C ASP A 137 19.29 25.21 -6.34
N GLN A 138 19.62 25.39 -7.63
CA GLN A 138 19.10 24.54 -8.70
C GLN A 138 19.46 23.06 -8.45
N ARG A 139 20.73 22.81 -8.08
CA ARG A 139 21.21 21.45 -7.79
C ARG A 139 20.52 20.86 -6.57
N TRP A 140 20.32 21.67 -5.51
CA TRP A 140 19.56 21.29 -4.33
C TRP A 140 18.16 20.82 -4.70
N TYR A 141 17.42 21.62 -5.47
CA TYR A 141 16.06 21.30 -5.87
C TYR A 141 15.97 20.10 -6.80
N ASP A 142 16.87 19.94 -7.76
CA ASP A 142 16.82 18.81 -8.70
C ASP A 142 17.06 17.46 -8.00
N VAL A 143 18.06 17.40 -7.11
CA VAL A 143 18.38 16.19 -6.34
C VAL A 143 17.24 15.85 -5.39
N ASN A 144 16.75 16.84 -4.64
CA ASN A 144 15.67 16.64 -3.67
C ASN A 144 14.33 16.33 -4.35
N ALA A 145 14.03 16.91 -5.51
CA ALA A 145 12.83 16.59 -6.26
C ALA A 145 12.85 15.15 -6.75
N PHE A 146 14.01 14.67 -7.24
CA PHE A 146 14.16 13.28 -7.65
C PHE A 146 13.99 12.32 -6.45
N CYS A 147 14.70 12.57 -5.35
CA CYS A 147 14.60 11.77 -4.13
C CYS A 147 13.18 11.76 -3.57
N GLY A 148 12.56 12.93 -3.42
CA GLY A 148 11.19 13.09 -2.93
C GLY A 148 10.17 12.36 -3.80
N LYS A 149 10.33 12.40 -5.14
CA LYS A 149 9.48 11.65 -6.06
C LYS A 149 9.59 10.14 -5.85
N GLN A 150 10.80 9.62 -5.73
CA GLN A 150 11.02 8.19 -5.48
C GLN A 150 10.42 7.79 -4.13
N LEU A 151 10.68 8.58 -3.08
CA LEU A 151 10.15 8.36 -1.74
C LEU A 151 8.62 8.36 -1.71
N PHE A 152 7.98 9.26 -2.47
CA PHE A 152 6.54 9.33 -2.64
C PHE A 152 5.95 8.06 -3.29
N TRP A 153 6.53 7.57 -4.39
CA TRP A 153 6.00 6.36 -5.03
C TRP A 153 6.20 5.12 -4.17
N TRP A 154 7.35 5.02 -3.51
CA TRP A 154 7.64 3.91 -2.60
C TRP A 154 6.77 3.93 -1.35
N SER A 155 6.48 5.10 -0.79
CA SER A 155 5.60 5.20 0.35
C SER A 155 4.18 4.72 0.05
N LEU A 156 3.68 4.91 -1.18
CA LEU A 156 2.40 4.33 -1.60
C LEU A 156 2.40 2.80 -1.53
N THR A 157 3.52 2.15 -1.88
CA THR A 157 3.63 0.67 -1.76
C THR A 157 3.65 0.22 -0.30
N ILE A 158 4.31 0.98 0.59
CA ILE A 158 4.37 0.71 2.03
C ILE A 158 3.00 0.94 2.67
N ILE A 159 2.30 2.01 2.28
CA ILE A 159 0.91 2.28 2.68
C ILE A 159 0.01 1.12 2.25
N GLY A 160 0.11 0.68 0.99
CA GLY A 160 -0.65 -0.46 0.47
C GLY A 160 -0.37 -1.75 1.24
N ALA A 161 0.89 -2.00 1.59
CA ALA A 161 1.26 -3.10 2.49
C ALA A 161 0.56 -2.92 3.83
N GLY A 162 0.68 -1.77 4.50
CA GLY A 162 0.01 -1.47 5.77
C GLY A 162 -1.50 -1.72 5.73
N ILE A 163 -2.20 -1.28 4.68
CA ILE A 163 -3.63 -1.57 4.47
C ILE A 163 -3.85 -3.08 4.40
N ALA A 164 -3.10 -3.79 3.57
CA ALA A 164 -3.23 -5.24 3.42
C ALA A 164 -2.99 -6.00 4.73
N GLY A 165 -2.12 -5.47 5.61
CA GLY A 165 -1.85 -6.03 6.93
C GLY A 165 -3.08 -6.09 7.84
N PHE A 166 -3.96 -5.09 7.78
CA PHE A 166 -5.21 -5.08 8.54
C PHE A 166 -6.21 -6.16 8.14
N TYR A 167 -6.04 -6.71 6.93
CA TYR A 167 -6.92 -7.76 6.40
C TYR A 167 -6.17 -9.08 6.25
N GLN A 168 -5.05 -9.30 6.94
CA GLN A 168 -4.34 -10.58 6.81
C GLN A 168 -5.08 -11.75 7.44
N LEU A 169 -5.11 -12.87 6.72
CA LEU A 169 -5.57 -14.14 7.27
C LEU A 169 -4.65 -14.61 8.41
N PRO A 170 -5.18 -15.30 9.44
CA PRO A 170 -4.38 -15.81 10.56
C PRO A 170 -3.15 -16.63 10.17
N ARG A 171 -3.24 -17.40 9.07
CA ARG A 171 -2.14 -18.20 8.53
C ARG A 171 -0.85 -17.39 8.26
N HIS A 172 -0.95 -16.12 7.86
CA HIS A 172 0.20 -15.33 7.42
C HIS A 172 0.77 -14.40 8.49
N GLN A 173 0.19 -14.38 9.70
CA GLN A 173 0.47 -13.37 10.72
C GLN A 173 1.91 -13.33 11.21
N GLU A 174 2.60 -14.48 11.24
CA GLU A 174 4.00 -14.52 11.64
C GLU A 174 4.96 -14.07 10.54
N SER A 175 4.64 -14.42 9.28
CA SER A 175 5.51 -14.13 8.13
C SER A 175 5.34 -12.73 7.56
N TYR A 176 4.14 -12.16 7.64
CA TYR A 176 3.79 -10.88 7.06
C TYR A 176 4.60 -9.69 7.63
N PRO A 177 4.81 -9.56 8.95
CA PRO A 177 5.62 -8.48 9.53
C PRO A 177 7.02 -8.41 8.94
N TRP A 178 7.68 -9.56 8.80
CA TRP A 178 9.02 -9.66 8.23
C TRP A 178 9.04 -9.26 6.76
N ALA A 179 8.05 -9.68 5.99
CA ALA A 179 7.91 -9.30 4.59
C ALA A 179 7.65 -7.79 4.43
N ALA A 180 6.79 -7.20 5.26
CA ALA A 180 6.49 -5.77 5.23
C ALA A 180 7.71 -4.93 5.64
N LEU A 181 8.47 -5.38 6.64
CA LEU A 181 9.74 -4.76 7.03
C LEU A 181 10.76 -4.84 5.90
N ALA A 182 10.93 -6.01 5.28
CA ALA A 182 11.84 -6.19 4.15
C ALA A 182 11.45 -5.30 2.96
N LEU A 183 10.16 -5.21 2.63
CA LEU A 183 9.64 -4.31 1.60
C LEU A 183 9.97 -2.85 1.92
N THR A 184 9.76 -2.43 3.17
CA THR A 184 10.08 -1.07 3.63
C THR A 184 11.57 -0.76 3.50
N MET A 185 12.44 -1.69 3.91
CA MET A 185 13.89 -1.54 3.78
C MET A 185 14.33 -1.47 2.33
N VAL A 186 13.80 -2.34 1.46
CA VAL A 186 14.07 -2.33 0.02
C VAL A 186 13.61 -1.01 -0.60
N ALA A 187 12.45 -0.50 -0.22
CA ALA A 187 11.90 0.76 -0.71
C ALA A 187 12.80 1.97 -0.36
N VAL A 188 13.27 2.04 0.89
CA VAL A 188 14.19 3.09 1.34
C VAL A 188 15.55 2.95 0.65
N ALA A 189 16.12 1.74 0.61
CA ALA A 189 17.40 1.48 -0.04
C ALA A 189 17.34 1.80 -1.55
N ALA A 190 16.28 1.39 -2.24
CA ALA A 190 16.06 1.69 -3.64
C ALA A 190 15.97 3.20 -3.89
N THR A 191 15.31 3.95 -3.00
CA THR A 191 15.25 5.42 -3.07
C THR A 191 16.64 6.06 -2.94
N VAL A 192 17.44 5.62 -1.97
CA VAL A 192 18.80 6.12 -1.75
C VAL A 192 19.70 5.78 -2.95
N ILE A 193 19.73 4.51 -3.37
CA ILE A 193 20.56 4.04 -4.48
C ILE A 193 20.17 4.75 -5.78
N ALA A 194 18.87 4.87 -6.07
CA ALA A 194 18.39 5.57 -7.25
C ALA A 194 18.83 7.04 -7.24
N THR A 195 18.77 7.71 -6.08
CA THR A 195 19.18 9.11 -5.93
C THR A 195 20.69 9.26 -6.14
N LEU A 196 21.51 8.43 -5.50
CA LEU A 196 22.97 8.46 -5.66
C LEU A 196 23.37 8.17 -7.11
N TRP A 197 22.70 7.20 -7.74
CA TRP A 197 22.95 6.90 -9.15
C TRP A 197 22.53 8.05 -10.06
N TRP A 198 21.37 8.67 -9.82
CA TRP A 198 20.94 9.84 -10.57
C TRP A 198 21.97 10.99 -10.42
N MET A 199 22.48 11.22 -9.22
CA MET A 199 23.53 12.22 -8.97
C MET A 199 24.84 11.90 -9.70
N HIS A 200 25.22 10.63 -9.77
CA HIS A 200 26.40 10.18 -10.51
C HIS A 200 26.24 10.33 -12.03
N GLN A 201 25.02 10.20 -12.56
CA GLN A 201 24.73 10.43 -13.98
C GLN A 201 24.73 11.93 -14.34
N HIS A 202 24.39 12.80 -13.38
CA HIS A 202 24.33 14.25 -13.56
C HIS A 202 25.37 14.92 -12.65
N PRO A 203 26.69 14.90 -12.98
CA PRO A 203 27.70 15.57 -12.17
C PRO A 203 27.53 17.10 -12.16
N VAL A 204 28.04 17.77 -11.13
CA VAL A 204 27.86 19.23 -10.93
C VAL A 204 28.54 20.06 -12.04
N ASN A 205 29.70 19.62 -12.51
CA ASN A 205 30.55 20.37 -13.46
C ASN A 205 30.72 19.67 -14.81
N GLY A 206 29.82 18.77 -15.20
CA GLY A 206 30.00 17.95 -16.39
C GLY A 206 28.71 17.71 -17.17
N LEU A 207 28.87 17.36 -18.45
CA LEU A 207 27.76 16.90 -19.28
C LEU A 207 27.13 15.64 -18.68
N ALA A 208 25.81 15.52 -18.80
CA ALA A 208 25.09 14.34 -18.36
C ALA A 208 25.68 13.09 -19.02
N ARG A 209 26.06 12.09 -18.21
CA ARG A 209 26.58 10.83 -18.74
C ARG A 209 25.47 10.08 -19.47
N PRO A 210 25.75 9.42 -20.60
CA PRO A 210 24.74 8.64 -21.32
C PRO A 210 24.18 7.55 -20.41
N ARG A 211 22.86 7.50 -20.32
CA ARG A 211 22.15 6.53 -19.48
C ARG A 211 22.35 5.12 -20.03
N ASN A 212 23.06 4.28 -19.30
CA ASN A 212 23.13 2.85 -19.62
C ASN A 212 21.77 2.20 -19.35
N ARG A 213 21.01 1.94 -20.43
CA ARG A 213 19.63 1.45 -20.34
C ARG A 213 19.55 0.11 -19.60
N LEU A 214 20.48 -0.81 -19.86
CA LEU A 214 20.50 -2.15 -19.28
C LEU A 214 20.54 -2.13 -17.76
N ALA A 215 21.42 -1.31 -17.19
CA ALA A 215 21.52 -1.17 -15.74
C ALA A 215 20.20 -0.65 -15.17
N SER A 216 19.59 0.37 -15.81
CA SER A 216 18.35 0.96 -15.30
C SER A 216 17.17 -0.01 -15.35
N TRP A 217 17.14 -0.89 -16.35
CA TRP A 217 16.15 -1.96 -16.47
C TRP A 217 16.36 -3.05 -15.42
N GLY A 218 17.61 -3.46 -15.18
CA GLY A 218 17.93 -4.46 -14.16
C GLY A 218 17.43 -4.07 -12.76
N ALA A 219 17.67 -2.83 -12.35
CA ALA A 219 17.17 -2.32 -11.06
C ALA A 219 15.63 -2.32 -10.98
N GLN A 220 14.95 -1.91 -12.06
CA GLN A 220 13.49 -1.90 -12.12
C GLN A 220 12.89 -3.31 -12.08
N ILE A 221 13.54 -4.30 -12.70
CA ILE A 221 13.11 -5.70 -12.68
C ILE A 221 13.18 -6.25 -11.26
N VAL A 222 14.29 -6.05 -10.54
CA VAL A 222 14.44 -6.53 -9.16
C VAL A 222 13.33 -5.95 -8.27
N ILE A 223 13.08 -4.65 -8.39
CA ILE A 223 12.00 -3.97 -7.68
C ILE A 223 10.63 -4.58 -8.01
N ALA A 224 10.33 -4.75 -9.31
CA ALA A 224 9.07 -5.31 -9.75
C ALA A 224 8.87 -6.75 -9.25
N VAL A 225 9.94 -7.55 -9.21
CA VAL A 225 9.92 -8.91 -8.66
C VAL A 225 9.63 -8.90 -7.16
N VAL A 226 10.28 -8.04 -6.38
CA VAL A 226 10.01 -7.93 -4.93
C VAL A 226 8.55 -7.57 -4.66
N ILE A 227 8.03 -6.57 -5.38
CA ILE A 227 6.61 -6.16 -5.25
C ILE A 227 5.68 -7.29 -5.69
N ALA A 228 5.96 -7.95 -6.82
CA ALA A 228 5.15 -9.06 -7.32
C ALA A 228 5.16 -10.26 -6.37
N MET A 229 6.31 -10.59 -5.77
CA MET A 229 6.42 -11.64 -4.75
C MET A 229 5.64 -11.29 -3.49
N PHE A 230 5.67 -10.03 -3.05
CA PHE A 230 4.88 -9.57 -1.91
C PHE A 230 3.38 -9.69 -2.19
N ILE A 231 2.91 -9.18 -3.34
CA ILE A 231 1.51 -9.28 -3.77
C ILE A 231 1.09 -10.75 -3.85
N ARG A 232 1.89 -11.59 -4.50
CA ARG A 232 1.61 -13.02 -4.66
C ARG A 232 1.48 -13.75 -3.33
N SER A 233 2.33 -13.41 -2.36
CA SER A 233 2.39 -14.12 -1.08
C SER A 233 1.27 -13.69 -0.14
N PHE A 234 0.94 -12.39 -0.11
CA PHE A 234 0.11 -11.82 0.95
C PHE A 234 -1.20 -11.20 0.49
N ILE A 235 -1.35 -10.84 -0.78
CA ILE A 235 -2.54 -10.12 -1.26
C ILE A 235 -3.41 -11.03 -2.10
N ALA A 236 -2.85 -11.60 -3.18
CA ALA A 236 -3.60 -12.46 -4.08
C ALA A 236 -2.70 -13.43 -4.83
N GLY A 237 -3.19 -14.65 -5.05
CA GLY A 237 -2.52 -15.68 -5.84
C GLY A 237 -3.38 -16.14 -7.02
N ALA A 238 -2.71 -16.55 -8.10
CA ALA A 238 -3.36 -17.25 -9.20
C ALA A 238 -3.32 -18.77 -8.96
N TYR A 239 -4.45 -19.43 -9.10
CA TYR A 239 -4.63 -20.86 -8.84
C TYR A 239 -5.30 -21.54 -10.02
N ARG A 240 -4.84 -22.76 -10.33
CA ARG A 240 -5.45 -23.62 -11.34
C ARG A 240 -6.29 -24.69 -10.65
N VAL A 241 -7.53 -24.85 -11.09
CA VAL A 241 -8.47 -25.82 -10.51
C VAL A 241 -8.41 -27.11 -11.33
N PRO A 242 -7.82 -28.21 -10.82
CA PRO A 242 -7.64 -29.42 -11.61
C PRO A 242 -8.95 -30.20 -11.83
N VAL A 243 -9.94 -30.02 -10.95
CA VAL A 243 -11.20 -30.79 -10.92
C VAL A 243 -12.39 -29.83 -10.77
N GLY A 244 -13.40 -29.95 -11.62
CA GLY A 244 -14.64 -29.16 -11.56
C GLY A 244 -15.70 -29.78 -10.66
N SER A 245 -15.37 -30.05 -9.39
CA SER A 245 -16.29 -30.68 -8.44
C SER A 245 -17.30 -29.72 -7.81
N GLU A 246 -17.07 -28.41 -7.94
CA GLU A 246 -17.94 -27.37 -7.40
C GLU A 246 -18.88 -26.82 -8.49
N PRO A 247 -20.19 -26.69 -8.22
CA PRO A 247 -21.12 -26.05 -9.15
C PRO A 247 -20.62 -24.65 -9.55
N GLY A 248 -20.54 -24.39 -10.85
CA GLY A 248 -20.05 -23.13 -11.41
C GLY A 248 -18.52 -23.01 -11.54
N VAL A 249 -17.76 -24.05 -11.19
CA VAL A 249 -16.29 -24.07 -11.36
C VAL A 249 -15.91 -25.09 -12.42
N ALA A 250 -15.46 -24.61 -13.58
CA ALA A 250 -15.03 -25.49 -14.67
C ALA A 250 -13.71 -26.20 -14.34
N LYS A 251 -13.55 -27.43 -14.82
CA LYS A 251 -12.28 -28.17 -14.76
C LYS A 251 -11.20 -27.39 -15.51
N ASN A 252 -9.99 -27.33 -14.97
CA ASN A 252 -8.85 -26.56 -15.51
C ASN A 252 -9.07 -25.05 -15.61
N SER A 253 -10.06 -24.49 -14.90
CA SER A 253 -10.20 -23.04 -14.83
C SER A 253 -9.08 -22.39 -14.02
N HIS A 254 -8.74 -21.16 -14.38
CA HIS A 254 -7.75 -20.36 -13.69
C HIS A 254 -8.43 -19.22 -12.92
N TRP A 255 -8.16 -19.17 -11.62
CA TRP A 255 -8.82 -18.28 -10.69
C TRP A 255 -7.82 -17.41 -9.95
N PHE A 256 -8.27 -16.24 -9.54
CA PHE A 256 -7.58 -15.43 -8.55
C PHE A 256 -8.21 -15.64 -7.18
N ALA A 257 -7.38 -15.93 -6.18
CA ALA A 257 -7.80 -15.96 -4.79
C ALA A 257 -7.15 -14.81 -4.02
N SER A 258 -7.96 -14.08 -3.26
CA SER A 258 -7.52 -13.09 -2.28
C SER A 258 -7.04 -13.80 -1.02
N HIS A 259 -5.84 -13.48 -0.56
CA HIS A 259 -5.32 -13.94 0.74
C HIS A 259 -5.75 -13.00 1.89
N LEU A 260 -6.57 -11.99 1.58
CA LEU A 260 -7.09 -11.04 2.56
C LEU A 260 -8.44 -11.50 3.12
N ASP A 261 -8.63 -11.39 4.44
CA ASP A 261 -9.90 -11.50 5.15
C ASP A 261 -10.73 -10.22 4.97
N THR A 262 -11.36 -10.09 3.80
CA THR A 262 -12.34 -9.04 3.53
C THR A 262 -13.74 -9.40 4.04
N GLY A 263 -13.86 -10.45 4.85
CA GLY A 263 -15.13 -11.05 5.25
C GLY A 263 -15.55 -12.21 4.35
N PHE A 264 -15.92 -13.32 4.99
CA PHE A 264 -16.47 -14.52 4.38
C PHE A 264 -17.98 -14.59 4.64
N ALA A 265 -18.77 -14.64 3.56
CA ALA A 265 -20.22 -14.77 3.57
C ALA A 265 -20.64 -16.18 3.11
N ALA A 266 -21.85 -16.58 3.48
CA ALA A 266 -22.41 -17.86 3.03
C ALA A 266 -22.49 -17.90 1.49
N GLY A 267 -22.05 -19.02 0.90
CA GLY A 267 -21.97 -19.22 -0.55
C GLY A 267 -20.64 -18.83 -1.18
N ASP A 268 -19.79 -18.04 -0.48
CA ASP A 268 -18.47 -17.67 -0.97
C ASP A 268 -17.62 -18.90 -1.28
N LEU A 269 -16.92 -18.87 -2.40
CA LEU A 269 -16.01 -19.92 -2.79
C LEU A 269 -14.63 -19.65 -2.16
N ILE A 270 -14.08 -20.63 -1.45
CA ILE A 270 -12.81 -20.49 -0.76
C ILE A 270 -11.83 -21.58 -1.17
N LEU A 271 -10.54 -21.24 -1.06
CA LEU A 271 -9.43 -22.15 -1.22
C LEU A 271 -8.85 -22.48 0.16
N PHE A 272 -8.64 -23.76 0.44
CA PHE A 272 -8.04 -24.22 1.69
C PHE A 272 -7.02 -25.33 1.45
N ASP A 273 -6.10 -25.48 2.39
CA ASP A 273 -5.01 -26.45 2.37
C ASP A 273 -5.46 -27.76 3.02
N HIS A 274 -5.48 -28.86 2.25
CA HIS A 274 -5.87 -30.17 2.74
C HIS A 274 -4.66 -30.92 3.33
N GLU A 275 -4.89 -31.88 4.24
CA GLU A 275 -3.82 -32.68 4.86
C GLU A 275 -2.97 -33.47 3.86
N SER A 276 -3.49 -33.70 2.65
CA SER A 276 -2.75 -34.32 1.54
C SER A 276 -1.71 -33.38 0.91
N GLY A 277 -1.58 -32.13 1.36
CA GLY A 277 -0.69 -31.12 0.79
C GLY A 277 -1.21 -30.50 -0.51
N HIS A 278 -2.48 -30.75 -0.85
CA HIS A 278 -3.13 -30.17 -2.02
C HIS A 278 -4.15 -29.11 -1.61
N CYS A 279 -4.25 -28.03 -2.40
CA CYS A 279 -5.28 -27.02 -2.19
C CYS A 279 -6.63 -27.48 -2.76
N TRP A 280 -7.68 -27.40 -1.94
CA TRP A 280 -9.03 -27.82 -2.25
C TRP A 280 -9.98 -26.62 -2.19
N ILE A 281 -11.14 -26.76 -2.83
CA ILE A 281 -12.14 -25.70 -2.92
C ILE A 281 -13.40 -26.17 -2.21
N ALA A 282 -14.05 -25.25 -1.50
CA ALA A 282 -15.36 -25.47 -0.91
C ALA A 282 -16.13 -24.15 -0.81
N ARG A 283 -17.42 -24.24 -0.51
CA ARG A 283 -18.28 -23.07 -0.24
C ARG A 283 -18.46 -22.85 1.24
N VAL A 284 -18.44 -21.59 1.65
CA VAL A 284 -18.70 -21.19 3.03
C VAL A 284 -20.17 -21.40 3.35
N ILE A 285 -20.48 -22.09 4.44
CA ILE A 285 -21.83 -22.15 5.01
C ILE A 285 -21.95 -21.06 6.07
N LYS A 286 -21.00 -21.04 7.02
CA LYS A 286 -21.04 -20.18 8.18
C LYS A 286 -19.62 -19.84 8.64
N ARG A 287 -19.41 -18.60 9.06
CA ARG A 287 -18.17 -18.15 9.70
C ARG A 287 -18.24 -18.44 11.19
N GLU A 288 -17.18 -19.01 11.73
CA GLU A 288 -17.02 -19.26 13.17
C GLU A 288 -15.77 -18.54 13.71
N PRO A 289 -15.65 -18.34 15.03
CA PRO A 289 -14.48 -17.69 15.61
C PRO A 289 -13.17 -18.45 15.33
N LYS A 290 -13.21 -19.79 15.34
CA LYS A 290 -12.03 -20.64 15.15
C LYS A 290 -11.73 -21.00 13.68
N GLY A 291 -12.65 -20.70 12.76
CA GLY A 291 -12.54 -21.14 11.37
C GLY A 291 -13.82 -20.94 10.57
N LEU A 292 -13.99 -21.74 9.52
CA LEU A 292 -15.15 -21.70 8.63
C LEU A 292 -15.83 -23.08 8.60
N GLN A 293 -17.17 -23.10 8.66
CA GLN A 293 -17.94 -24.27 8.24
C GLN A 293 -18.09 -24.25 6.73
N LEU A 294 -17.71 -25.34 6.09
CA LEU A 294 -17.61 -25.46 4.64
C LEU A 294 -18.47 -26.61 4.13
N LYS A 295 -18.91 -26.49 2.86
CA LYS A 295 -19.58 -27.55 2.10
C LYS A 295 -18.87 -27.78 0.77
N ARG A 296 -18.68 -29.05 0.40
CA ARG A 296 -18.19 -29.43 -0.93
C ARG A 296 -19.36 -29.73 -1.87
N GLY A 297 -19.22 -29.37 -3.15
CA GLY A 297 -20.24 -29.51 -4.20
C GLY A 297 -20.73 -30.95 -4.45
N GLY A 298 -19.96 -31.96 -4.03
CA GLY A 298 -20.33 -33.37 -4.13
C GLY A 298 -20.61 -34.09 -2.81
N SER A 299 -20.57 -33.38 -1.67
CA SER A 299 -20.82 -33.99 -0.35
C SER A 299 -21.93 -33.23 0.37
N PRO A 300 -22.96 -33.92 0.90
CA PRO A 300 -24.02 -33.26 1.64
C PRO A 300 -23.55 -32.73 3.00
N GLU A 301 -22.48 -33.29 3.54
CA GLU A 301 -22.01 -33.01 4.91
C GLU A 301 -21.16 -31.74 4.97
N ALA A 302 -21.47 -30.91 5.96
CA ALA A 302 -20.67 -29.76 6.34
C ALA A 302 -19.47 -30.22 7.17
N PHE A 303 -18.33 -29.59 6.99
CA PHE A 303 -17.15 -29.84 7.80
C PHE A 303 -16.53 -28.52 8.25
N PHE A 304 -15.82 -28.56 9.37
CA PHE A 304 -15.14 -27.41 9.94
C PHE A 304 -13.70 -27.32 9.42
N MET A 305 -13.25 -26.10 9.08
CA MET A 305 -11.89 -25.83 8.62
C MET A 305 -11.28 -24.67 9.43
N PRO A 306 -10.17 -24.89 10.13
CA PRO A 306 -9.55 -23.86 10.95
C PRO A 306 -8.85 -22.79 10.08
N TRP A 307 -8.67 -21.59 10.64
CA TRP A 307 -8.15 -20.42 9.90
C TRP A 307 -6.74 -20.60 9.33
N ASP A 308 -5.89 -21.41 9.98
CA ASP A 308 -4.54 -21.71 9.51
C ASP A 308 -4.52 -22.51 8.20
N LYS A 309 -5.62 -23.21 7.89
CA LYS A 309 -5.78 -23.97 6.65
C LYS A 309 -6.46 -23.17 5.54
N ILE A 310 -7.09 -22.04 5.85
CA ILE A 310 -7.70 -21.19 4.83
C ILE A 310 -6.60 -20.45 4.07
N VAL A 311 -6.55 -20.66 2.75
CA VAL A 311 -5.60 -19.98 1.86
C VAL A 311 -6.16 -18.65 1.40
N GLY A 312 -7.43 -18.60 1.02
CA GLY A 312 -8.03 -17.37 0.51
C GLY A 312 -9.44 -17.49 -0.03
N LYS A 313 -10.05 -16.34 -0.33
CA LYS A 313 -11.34 -16.23 -1.00
C LYS A 313 -11.17 -16.16 -2.51
N MET A 314 -11.84 -17.03 -3.25
CA MET A 314 -11.82 -17.02 -4.71
C MET A 314 -12.65 -15.83 -5.23
N LEU A 315 -12.08 -15.00 -6.09
CA LEU A 315 -12.73 -13.77 -6.57
C LEU A 315 -13.39 -13.96 -7.94
N PHE A 316 -12.61 -14.32 -8.96
CA PHE A 316 -13.10 -14.50 -10.33
C PHE A 316 -12.23 -15.48 -11.12
N SER A 317 -12.85 -16.14 -12.10
CA SER A 317 -12.16 -16.94 -13.12
C SER A 317 -11.75 -16.01 -14.26
N HIS A 318 -10.47 -16.02 -14.64
CA HIS A 318 -10.02 -15.30 -15.85
C HIS A 318 -9.96 -16.22 -17.08
N PHE A 319 -10.04 -17.54 -16.89
CA PHE A 319 -10.06 -18.52 -17.96
C PHE A 319 -10.85 -19.76 -17.54
N SER A 320 -11.94 -20.05 -18.26
CA SER A 320 -12.77 -21.24 -18.05
C SER A 320 -12.84 -22.02 -19.36
N PRO A 321 -12.03 -23.07 -19.55
CA PRO A 321 -12.11 -23.88 -20.76
C PRO A 321 -13.45 -24.63 -20.76
N GLY A 322 -14.29 -24.38 -21.77
CA GLY A 322 -15.59 -25.04 -21.94
C GLY A 322 -16.82 -24.15 -21.91
N THR A 323 -16.69 -22.83 -21.74
CA THR A 323 -17.80 -21.87 -21.96
C THR A 323 -17.82 -21.31 -23.38
N THR A 324 -17.35 -22.06 -24.38
CA THR A 324 -17.76 -21.77 -25.75
C THR A 324 -19.28 -21.91 -25.79
N PRO A 325 -20.05 -20.86 -26.11
CA PRO A 325 -21.48 -21.01 -26.29
C PRO A 325 -21.68 -22.14 -27.30
N ALA A 326 -22.52 -23.12 -26.95
CA ALA A 326 -22.96 -24.08 -27.94
C ALA A 326 -23.52 -23.28 -29.14
N PRO A 327 -23.12 -23.61 -30.38
CA PRO A 327 -23.55 -22.86 -31.57
C PRO A 327 -25.07 -22.83 -31.72
#